data_AF-A0A813JXZ4-F1
#
_entry.id   AF-A0A813JXZ4-F1
#
_cell.length_a   1.000
_cell.length_b   1.000
_cell.length_c   1.000
_cell.angle_alpha   90.00
_cell.angle_beta   90.00
_cell.angle_gamma   90.00
#
_symmetry.space_group_name_H-M   'P 1'
#
loop_
_entity.id
_entity.type
_entity.pdbx_description
1 polymer ?
#
loop_
_entity_poly.entity_id
_entity_poly.type
_entity_poly.pdbx_seq_one_letter_code
_entity_poly.pdbx_strand_id
1 'polypeptide(L)'
;MLVTNVLSERGRGQMEVSQSVSATTAHFGNNSNGNKNNSDSDSETIDCVVDCPIVLIPSDPPGSQKSVCEDSQQQQEEDIIFNEGLSLECNAWDACLLIGLSWERGSLVSTFQTVLMALLMLANMVCQFLLILAVQGSMGSDPLDHETKVGAVMTRFLTNHRWQDIDLLNTQTMADAVCSGQKLSSLTTLYGDISDYLNLGNSSFMGLPGTQGWSVALLGMLIWILSMSTEIRRTLELATAVLWLPGTRLGNIHVDRDRAEDIYVISRLSVAQKAGQLFLVLLPRLIIAVLLLFYGLKWLANTLNVGDIILNACALEIVKNIDEYLFDAIMPHQLRIVLSNTRYLYEVKFEDQQESVQREGSHCWAVVRIVFIGSVLAGGYFHYVPVLHGKITDFQEYICSGSLSFAWQIHPVTQAIVFTDLNHRSQENKSAVELLVWPNRMIQITDHSKQRQNTNKTTSKSLHTVIWNKLRWSS
;
A
#
# COMPACT_ATOMS: atom_id res chain seq x y z
N MET A 1 -25.39 45.85 15.84
CA MET A 1 -24.06 46.45 15.59
C MET A 1 -23.39 45.65 14.49
N LEU A 2 -23.31 46.26 13.30
CA LEU A 2 -22.57 45.92 12.06
C LEU A 2 -22.66 44.45 11.57
N VAL A 3 -23.58 44.03 10.67
CA VAL A 3 -23.84 44.42 9.24
C VAL A 3 -22.69 43.99 8.32
N THR A 4 -22.79 43.21 7.23
CA THR A 4 -23.78 42.31 6.57
C THR A 4 -23.10 41.84 5.26
N ASN A 5 -23.45 40.63 4.76
CA ASN A 5 -23.82 40.20 3.39
C ASN A 5 -23.22 40.79 2.10
N VAL A 6 -23.39 40.02 0.99
CA VAL A 6 -23.53 40.35 -0.47
C VAL A 6 -22.54 39.47 -1.29
N LEU A 7 -22.87 38.55 -2.22
CA LEU A 7 -24.02 38.14 -3.09
C LEU A 7 -23.86 36.63 -3.43
N SER A 8 -24.86 35.77 -3.66
CA SER A 8 -26.12 35.79 -4.46
C SER A 8 -25.96 35.53 -5.97
N GLU A 9 -26.37 34.31 -6.34
CA GLU A 9 -27.09 33.83 -7.55
C GLU A 9 -26.71 34.18 -9.00
N ARG A 10 -26.40 33.13 -9.78
CA ARG A 10 -27.06 32.66 -11.03
C ARG A 10 -26.15 31.58 -11.65
N GLY A 11 -26.57 30.44 -12.18
CA GLY A 11 -27.87 29.92 -12.56
C GLY A 11 -27.67 29.04 -13.81
N ARG A 12 -28.12 27.78 -13.73
CA ARG A 12 -28.44 26.82 -14.81
C ARG A 12 -27.36 26.43 -15.85
N GLY A 13 -27.12 25.12 -15.90
CA GLY A 13 -26.60 24.40 -17.06
C GLY A 13 -26.61 22.89 -16.79
N GLN A 14 -27.77 22.26 -16.94
CA GLN A 14 -27.86 20.80 -17.13
C GLN A 14 -27.15 20.46 -18.45
N MET A 15 -26.18 19.56 -18.40
CA MET A 15 -25.79 18.75 -19.55
C MET A 15 -25.83 17.28 -19.11
N GLU A 16 -26.85 16.59 -19.61
CA GLU A 16 -26.86 15.14 -19.77
C GLU A 16 -25.64 14.76 -20.62
N VAL A 17 -24.73 13.97 -20.06
CA VAL A 17 -23.79 13.18 -20.84
C VAL A 17 -24.31 11.75 -20.84
N SER A 18 -25.13 11.44 -21.85
CA SER A 18 -25.47 10.09 -22.21
C SER A 18 -24.21 9.38 -22.70
N GLN A 19 -23.67 8.46 -21.89
CA GLN A 19 -22.69 7.48 -22.36
C GLN A 19 -23.42 6.41 -23.17
N SER A 20 -23.40 6.55 -24.50
CA SER A 20 -23.70 5.45 -25.42
C SER A 20 -22.41 4.66 -25.66
N VAL A 21 -22.18 3.62 -24.86
CA VAL A 21 -21.18 2.58 -25.19
C VAL A 21 -21.89 1.55 -26.05
N SER A 22 -21.75 1.69 -27.37
CA SER A 22 -22.13 0.66 -28.33
C SER A 22 -21.15 -0.49 -28.22
N ALA A 23 -21.66 -1.63 -27.74
CA ALA A 23 -21.00 -2.92 -27.83
C ALA A 23 -20.98 -3.39 -29.29
N THR A 24 -19.81 -3.36 -29.92
CA THR A 24 -19.59 -4.05 -31.19
C THR A 24 -19.06 -5.44 -30.92
N THR A 25 -19.97 -6.41 -31.03
CA THR A 25 -19.69 -7.84 -31.10
C THR A 25 -18.85 -8.13 -32.35
N ALA A 26 -17.64 -8.67 -32.19
CA ALA A 26 -16.84 -9.18 -33.29
C ALA A 26 -16.54 -10.67 -33.06
N HIS A 27 -16.95 -11.46 -34.04
CA HIS A 27 -16.82 -12.90 -34.17
C HIS A 27 -15.35 -13.37 -34.05
N PHE A 28 -15.13 -14.41 -33.24
CA PHE A 28 -13.94 -15.27 -33.34
C PHE A 28 -14.07 -16.15 -34.57
N GLY A 29 -13.26 -15.86 -35.60
CA GLY A 29 -13.01 -16.73 -36.74
C GLY A 29 -11.57 -17.24 -36.68
N ASN A 30 -11.42 -18.57 -36.56
CA ASN A 30 -10.17 -19.29 -36.78
C ASN A 30 -9.53 -18.88 -38.11
N ASN A 31 -8.25 -18.50 -38.12
CA ASN A 31 -7.36 -19.01 -39.15
C ASN A 31 -5.87 -18.97 -38.79
N SER A 32 -5.23 -19.98 -39.33
CA SER A 32 -3.86 -20.45 -39.19
C SER A 32 -2.81 -19.58 -39.89
N ASN A 33 -1.56 -19.83 -39.49
CA ASN A 33 -0.30 -19.56 -40.20
C ASN A 33 0.28 -18.14 -40.12
N GLY A 34 1.51 -18.09 -39.58
CA GLY A 34 2.61 -17.48 -40.32
C GLY A 34 3.41 -16.41 -39.58
N ASN A 35 4.68 -16.76 -39.40
CA ASN A 35 5.85 -15.90 -39.48
C ASN A 35 6.33 -15.08 -38.27
N LYS A 36 7.61 -15.34 -38.00
CA LYS A 36 8.65 -14.52 -37.36
C LYS A 36 8.38 -13.01 -37.45
N ASN A 37 8.65 -12.30 -36.35
CA ASN A 37 9.74 -11.34 -36.26
C ASN A 37 9.93 -10.82 -34.82
N ASN A 38 11.20 -10.52 -34.51
CA ASN A 38 11.68 -9.86 -33.32
C ASN A 38 10.89 -8.60 -32.97
N SER A 39 10.71 -8.38 -31.68
CA SER A 39 10.56 -7.03 -31.11
C SER A 39 11.00 -7.09 -29.65
N ASP A 40 12.26 -6.71 -29.45
CA ASP A 40 12.78 -6.23 -28.18
C ASP A 40 11.84 -5.15 -27.63
N SER A 41 11.48 -5.30 -26.36
CA SER A 41 10.66 -4.33 -25.63
C SER A 41 11.58 -3.67 -24.62
N ASP A 42 12.05 -2.48 -24.98
CA ASP A 42 12.81 -1.60 -24.11
C ASP A 42 11.95 -1.17 -22.92
N SER A 43 12.41 -1.53 -21.72
CA SER A 43 11.97 -0.96 -20.46
C SER A 43 12.84 0.27 -20.22
N GLU A 44 12.30 1.46 -20.46
CA GLU A 44 12.93 2.74 -20.11
C GLU A 44 13.08 2.84 -18.58
N THR A 45 14.25 2.46 -18.07
CA THR A 45 14.83 3.07 -16.87
C THR A 45 15.38 4.43 -17.26
N ILE A 46 14.88 5.48 -16.61
CA ILE A 46 15.40 6.86 -16.75
C ILE A 46 16.77 6.89 -16.08
N ASP A 47 17.80 6.49 -16.82
CA ASP A 47 19.18 6.76 -16.47
C ASP A 47 19.45 8.24 -16.72
N CYS A 48 19.94 8.94 -15.70
CA CYS A 48 20.49 10.28 -15.82
C CYS A 48 21.80 10.24 -16.63
N VAL A 49 21.71 10.03 -17.95
CA VAL A 49 22.85 10.20 -18.86
C VAL A 49 23.01 11.70 -19.11
N VAL A 50 24.02 12.27 -18.44
CA VAL A 50 24.49 13.62 -18.68
C VAL A 50 25.23 13.64 -20.03
N ASP A 51 24.62 14.27 -21.04
CA ASP A 51 25.31 14.65 -22.27
C ASP A 51 26.42 15.67 -21.95
N CYS A 52 27.66 15.20 -21.89
CA CYS A 52 28.85 16.05 -21.88
C CYS A 52 29.18 16.51 -23.31
N PRO A 53 29.40 17.81 -23.57
CA PRO A 53 29.87 18.26 -24.88
C PRO A 53 31.30 17.79 -25.11
N ILE A 54 31.48 16.95 -26.14
CA ILE A 54 32.78 16.47 -26.63
C ILE A 54 33.59 17.68 -27.12
N VAL A 55 34.61 18.07 -26.35
CA VAL A 55 35.66 18.99 -26.79
C VAL A 55 36.66 18.19 -27.62
N LEU A 56 36.64 18.41 -28.94
CA LEU A 56 37.63 17.86 -29.88
C LEU A 56 39.00 18.52 -29.63
N ILE A 57 39.97 17.74 -29.12
CA ILE A 57 41.38 18.15 -29.02
C ILE A 57 42.13 17.72 -30.30
N PRO A 58 43.01 18.56 -30.88
CA PRO A 58 43.77 18.21 -32.09
C PRO A 58 44.86 17.17 -31.79
N SER A 59 45.03 16.25 -32.74
CA SER A 59 46.03 15.19 -32.76
C SER A 59 47.44 15.70 -33.08
N ASP A 60 48.40 15.45 -32.19
CA ASP A 60 49.84 15.63 -32.41
C ASP A 60 50.53 14.35 -32.94
N PRO A 61 51.68 14.48 -33.65
CA PRO A 61 52.32 13.40 -34.42
C PRO A 61 53.27 12.49 -33.60
N PRO A 62 53.61 11.29 -34.10
CA PRO A 62 54.26 10.25 -33.32
C PRO A 62 55.79 10.38 -33.30
N GLY A 63 56.37 10.29 -32.10
CA GLY A 63 57.83 10.28 -31.92
C GLY A 63 58.27 9.74 -30.56
N SER A 64 58.42 8.41 -30.46
CA SER A 64 59.53 7.70 -29.79
C SER A 64 60.12 8.26 -28.46
N GLN A 65 59.86 7.61 -27.31
CA GLN A 65 60.87 6.91 -26.46
C GLN A 65 60.34 6.41 -25.09
N LYS A 66 60.69 5.14 -24.79
CA LYS A 66 61.06 4.49 -23.49
C LYS A 66 60.03 4.54 -22.34
N SER A 67 59.36 3.43 -22.00
CA SER A 67 59.85 2.25 -21.22
C SER A 67 60.51 2.61 -19.88
N VAL A 68 59.97 2.02 -18.80
CA VAL A 68 60.31 2.16 -17.36
C VAL A 68 59.36 3.11 -16.61
N CYS A 69 58.17 2.61 -16.22
CA CYS A 69 57.38 2.96 -15.02
C CYS A 69 55.96 2.32 -15.07
N GLU A 70 55.83 1.01 -15.36
CA GLU A 70 54.51 0.34 -15.44
C GLU A 70 54.20 -0.56 -14.22
N ASP A 71 55.21 -0.96 -13.43
CA ASP A 71 55.02 -1.86 -12.28
C ASP A 71 54.70 -1.15 -10.95
N SER A 72 54.64 0.18 -10.91
CA SER A 72 54.28 0.94 -9.69
C SER A 72 52.93 1.63 -9.76
N GLN A 73 52.23 1.58 -10.90
CA GLN A 73 50.88 2.12 -11.03
C GLN A 73 49.80 1.06 -10.79
N GLN A 74 50.05 -0.22 -11.09
CA GLN A 74 49.06 -1.28 -10.83
C GLN A 74 48.88 -1.60 -9.34
N GLN A 75 49.89 -1.40 -8.50
CA GLN A 75 49.78 -1.63 -7.05
C GLN A 75 49.16 -0.45 -6.29
N GLN A 76 48.98 0.70 -6.93
CA GLN A 76 48.28 1.86 -6.34
C GLN A 76 46.83 1.98 -6.84
N GLU A 77 46.47 1.20 -7.87
CA GLU A 77 45.12 1.13 -8.43
C GLU A 77 44.28 0.00 -7.78
N GLU A 78 44.92 -1.05 -7.22
CA GLU A 78 44.22 -2.12 -6.49
C GLU A 78 43.86 -1.76 -5.04
N ASP A 79 44.53 -0.80 -4.40
CA ASP A 79 44.20 -0.34 -3.03
C ASP A 79 43.02 0.67 -2.99
N ILE A 80 42.52 1.11 -4.14
CA ILE A 80 41.38 2.05 -4.24
C ILE A 80 40.02 1.30 -4.21
N ILE A 81 40.03 -0.03 -4.28
CA ILE A 81 38.84 -0.84 -4.56
C ILE A 81 37.91 -1.04 -3.34
N PHE A 82 38.32 -0.71 -2.09
CA PHE A 82 37.55 -1.11 -0.89
C PHE A 82 36.92 -0.02 -0.02
N ASN A 83 37.04 1.26 -0.38
CA ASN A 83 36.25 2.31 0.28
C ASN A 83 35.04 2.68 -0.60
N GLU A 84 34.07 1.76 -0.72
CA GLU A 84 32.76 2.04 -1.29
C GLU A 84 31.97 2.99 -0.38
N GLY A 85 32.34 4.27 -0.34
CA GLY A 85 31.63 5.29 0.42
C GLY A 85 30.15 5.30 0.07
N LEU A 86 29.29 5.43 1.09
CA LEU A 86 27.84 5.42 0.90
C LEU A 86 27.42 6.67 0.11
N SER A 87 26.91 6.48 -1.09
CA SER A 87 26.46 7.56 -1.98
C SER A 87 25.10 8.11 -1.54
N LEU A 88 25.01 9.44 -1.54
CA LEU A 88 23.75 10.14 -1.34
C LEU A 88 22.89 10.01 -2.59
N GLU A 89 21.61 9.73 -2.42
CA GLU A 89 20.64 9.70 -3.52
C GLU A 89 20.05 11.10 -3.73
N CYS A 90 19.50 11.29 -4.93
CA CYS A 90 18.75 12.49 -5.31
C CYS A 90 17.35 12.51 -4.69
N ASN A 91 17.26 12.52 -3.35
CA ASN A 91 15.99 12.66 -2.63
C ASN A 91 16.03 13.85 -1.65
N ALA A 92 14.84 14.30 -1.22
CA ALA A 92 14.73 15.48 -0.35
C ALA A 92 15.40 15.28 1.02
N TRP A 93 15.42 14.05 1.54
CA TRP A 93 16.01 13.71 2.83
C TRP A 93 17.54 13.79 2.81
N ASP A 94 18.18 13.17 1.82
CA ASP A 94 19.63 13.10 1.66
C ASP A 94 20.20 14.49 1.36
N ALA A 95 19.50 15.30 0.57
CA ALA A 95 19.86 16.70 0.34
C ALA A 95 20.00 17.50 1.64
N CYS A 96 19.12 17.25 2.61
CA CYS A 96 19.14 17.95 3.89
C CYS A 96 20.31 17.54 4.78
N LEU A 97 20.96 16.41 4.50
CA LEU A 97 22.20 16.04 5.19
C LEU A 97 23.35 17.00 4.84
N LEU A 98 23.28 17.70 3.70
CA LEU A 98 24.26 18.72 3.31
C LEU A 98 24.11 20.03 4.10
N ILE A 99 23.00 20.22 4.83
CA ILE A 99 22.76 21.44 5.61
C ILE A 99 23.80 21.56 6.73
N GLY A 100 24.51 22.68 6.74
CA GLY A 100 25.53 22.99 7.74
C GLY A 100 26.91 22.45 7.42
N LEU A 101 27.11 21.72 6.31
CA LEU A 101 28.44 21.34 5.87
C LEU A 101 29.23 22.58 5.42
N SER A 102 30.38 22.81 6.03
CA SER A 102 31.33 23.84 5.63
C SER A 102 32.56 23.20 4.99
N TRP A 103 33.03 23.83 3.92
CA TRP A 103 34.26 23.54 3.21
C TRP A 103 35.37 24.51 3.69
N GLU A 104 36.65 24.17 3.52
CA GLU A 104 37.79 24.97 4.03
C GLU A 104 37.80 26.45 3.59
N ARG A 105 37.19 26.75 2.44
CA ARG A 105 37.11 28.11 1.86
C ARG A 105 35.73 28.76 1.95
N GLY A 106 34.74 28.12 2.59
CA GLY A 106 33.37 28.66 2.66
C GLY A 106 32.31 27.59 2.90
N SER A 107 31.02 27.93 2.81
CA SER A 107 29.98 26.90 2.87
C SER A 107 29.95 26.09 1.57
N LEU A 108 29.80 24.76 1.66
CA LEU A 108 29.65 23.88 0.50
C LEU A 108 28.42 24.27 -0.33
N VAL A 109 27.38 24.72 0.35
CA VAL A 109 26.09 25.07 -0.21
C VAL A 109 25.79 26.54 0.09
N SER A 110 25.31 27.29 -0.89
CA SER A 110 24.97 28.70 -0.69
C SER A 110 23.85 28.86 0.34
N THR A 111 23.85 29.94 1.12
CA THR A 111 22.78 30.23 2.11
C THR A 111 21.38 30.14 1.51
N PHE A 112 21.22 30.57 0.27
CA PHE A 112 19.94 30.46 -0.45
C PHE A 112 19.54 28.99 -0.68
N GLN A 113 20.46 28.14 -1.11
CA GLN A 113 20.24 26.71 -1.31
C GLN A 113 19.98 26.00 0.03
N THR A 114 20.63 26.42 1.12
CA THR A 114 20.34 25.92 2.47
C THR A 114 18.90 26.21 2.89
N VAL A 115 18.42 27.44 2.68
CA VAL A 115 17.03 27.82 2.95
C VAL A 115 16.08 27.01 2.06
N LEU A 116 16.41 26.82 0.79
CA LEU A 116 15.61 26.02 -0.15
C LEU A 116 15.51 24.56 0.30
N MET A 117 16.61 23.90 0.69
CA MET A 117 16.59 22.53 1.20
C MET A 117 15.77 22.41 2.49
N ALA A 118 15.87 23.40 3.40
CA ALA A 118 15.08 23.42 4.62
C ALA A 118 13.57 23.57 4.34
N LEU A 119 13.19 24.42 3.38
CA LEU A 119 11.80 24.55 2.93
C LEU A 119 11.31 23.28 2.23
N LEU A 120 12.15 22.66 1.40
CA LEU A 120 11.86 21.38 0.74
C LEU A 120 11.62 20.27 1.77
N MET A 121 12.43 20.20 2.81
CA MET A 121 12.25 19.25 3.92
C MET A 121 10.90 19.43 4.61
N LEU A 122 10.56 20.68 4.94
CA LEU A 122 9.30 20.99 5.59
C LEU A 122 8.11 20.62 4.69
N ALA A 123 8.18 20.97 3.40
CA ALA A 123 7.16 20.62 2.41
C ALA A 123 7.03 19.09 2.27
N ASN A 124 8.16 18.37 2.23
CA ASN A 124 8.18 16.91 2.17
C ASN A 124 7.52 16.27 3.39
N MET A 125 7.90 16.69 4.60
CA MET A 125 7.29 16.21 5.84
C MET A 125 5.79 16.46 5.88
N VAL A 126 5.34 17.65 5.48
CA VAL A 126 3.91 17.99 5.41
C VAL A 126 3.21 17.12 4.38
N CYS A 127 3.78 16.94 3.19
CA CYS A 127 3.19 16.12 2.13
C CYS A 127 3.07 14.66 2.55
N GLN A 128 4.15 14.04 3.03
CA GLN A 128 4.14 12.65 3.48
C GLN A 128 3.19 12.45 4.67
N PHE A 129 3.13 13.40 5.62
CA PHE A 129 2.18 13.33 6.72
C PHE A 129 0.72 13.43 6.24
N LEU A 130 0.41 14.35 5.32
CA LEU A 130 -0.92 14.46 4.72
C LEU A 130 -1.30 13.21 3.93
N LEU A 131 -0.35 12.59 3.23
CA LEU A 131 -0.57 11.33 2.53
C LEU A 131 -0.84 10.17 3.50
N ILE A 132 -0.12 10.09 4.62
CA ILE A 132 -0.43 9.12 5.68
C ILE A 132 -1.84 9.33 6.22
N LEU A 133 -2.24 10.59 6.48
CA LEU A 133 -3.60 10.90 6.92
C LEU A 133 -4.65 10.55 5.86
N ALA A 134 -4.34 10.76 4.58
CA ALA A 134 -5.22 10.40 3.46
C ALA A 134 -5.39 8.89 3.36
N VAL A 135 -4.30 8.11 3.43
CA VAL A 135 -4.35 6.64 3.45
C VAL A 135 -5.12 6.14 4.68
N GLN A 136 -4.89 6.75 5.85
CA GLN A 136 -5.63 6.38 7.06
C GLN A 136 -7.12 6.70 6.96
N GLY A 137 -7.47 7.89 6.46
CA GLY A 137 -8.84 8.43 6.49
C GLY A 137 -9.71 7.95 5.33
N SER A 138 -9.19 7.98 4.10
CA SER A 138 -9.96 7.62 2.90
C SER A 138 -10.04 6.11 2.67
N MET A 139 -9.04 5.38 3.14
CA MET A 139 -8.80 3.99 2.72
C MET A 139 -8.74 3.01 3.89
N GLY A 140 -8.68 3.53 5.12
CA GLY A 140 -8.74 2.74 6.34
C GLY A 140 -10.15 2.47 6.89
N SER A 141 -11.20 3.04 6.27
CA SER A 141 -12.59 2.77 6.65
C SER A 141 -12.94 1.32 6.39
N ASP A 142 -13.69 0.71 7.29
CA ASP A 142 -14.15 -0.66 7.14
C ASP A 142 -15.05 -0.76 5.90
N PRO A 143 -14.69 -1.54 4.85
CA PRO A 143 -15.57 -1.69 3.69
C PRO A 143 -16.92 -2.32 4.07
N LEU A 144 -16.97 -3.04 5.19
CA LEU A 144 -18.15 -3.72 5.71
C LEU A 144 -18.71 -3.03 6.96
N ASP A 145 -18.79 -1.70 6.92
CA ASP A 145 -19.40 -0.91 7.99
C ASP A 145 -20.90 -1.25 8.18
N HIS A 146 -21.45 -0.84 9.32
CA HIS A 146 -22.83 -1.11 9.70
C HIS A 146 -23.84 -0.61 8.66
N GLU A 147 -23.60 0.55 8.05
CA GLU A 147 -24.47 1.08 7.00
C GLU A 147 -24.51 0.16 5.77
N THR A 148 -23.35 -0.36 5.34
CA THR A 148 -23.25 -1.34 4.25
C THR A 148 -24.01 -2.62 4.58
N LYS A 149 -23.89 -3.11 5.82
CA LYS A 149 -24.64 -4.29 6.31
C LYS A 149 -26.15 -4.06 6.25
N VAL A 150 -26.63 -2.92 6.74
CA VAL A 150 -28.06 -2.57 6.71
C VAL A 150 -28.56 -2.42 5.28
N GLY A 151 -27.78 -1.75 4.42
CA GLY A 151 -28.08 -1.60 2.99
C GLY A 151 -28.18 -2.94 2.27
N ALA A 152 -27.29 -3.89 2.58
CA ALA A 152 -27.33 -5.24 2.02
C ALA A 152 -28.57 -6.03 2.44
N VAL A 153 -28.95 -5.98 3.72
CA VAL A 153 -30.19 -6.62 4.23
C VAL A 153 -31.43 -5.98 3.60
N MET A 154 -31.45 -4.65 3.48
CA MET A 154 -32.56 -3.94 2.85
C MET A 154 -32.67 -4.32 1.37
N THR A 155 -31.56 -4.42 0.67
CA THR A 155 -31.53 -4.86 -0.74
C THR A 155 -32.02 -6.30 -0.87
N ARG A 156 -31.55 -7.21 0.00
CA ARG A 156 -32.08 -8.58 0.06
C ARG A 156 -33.61 -8.59 0.16
N PHE A 157 -34.18 -7.80 1.06
CA PHE A 157 -35.64 -7.76 1.24
C PHE A 157 -36.34 -7.12 0.04
N LEU A 158 -35.90 -5.93 -0.40
CA LEU A 158 -36.62 -5.15 -1.41
C LEU A 158 -36.50 -5.70 -2.84
N THR A 159 -35.35 -6.27 -3.20
CA THR A 159 -35.08 -6.76 -4.56
C THR A 159 -35.05 -8.28 -4.61
N ASN A 160 -34.25 -8.92 -3.75
CA ASN A 160 -33.94 -10.34 -3.96
C ASN A 160 -35.06 -11.30 -3.56
N HIS A 161 -36.04 -10.84 -2.79
CA HIS A 161 -37.27 -11.56 -2.45
C HIS A 161 -38.50 -11.05 -3.21
N ARG A 162 -38.35 -10.13 -4.17
CA ARG A 162 -39.49 -9.60 -4.93
C ARG A 162 -40.00 -10.64 -5.91
N TRP A 163 -41.32 -10.82 -5.99
CA TRP A 163 -41.94 -11.84 -6.84
C TRP A 163 -41.57 -11.73 -8.32
N GLN A 164 -41.36 -10.51 -8.82
CA GLN A 164 -41.02 -10.25 -10.22
C GLN A 164 -39.62 -10.75 -10.60
N ASP A 165 -38.75 -10.94 -9.63
CA ASP A 165 -37.34 -11.32 -9.82
C ASP A 165 -37.08 -12.81 -9.50
N ILE A 166 -38.15 -13.60 -9.27
CA ILE A 166 -38.04 -15.05 -9.05
C ILE A 166 -37.73 -15.75 -10.36
N ASP A 167 -36.81 -16.72 -10.29
CA ASP A 167 -36.62 -17.68 -11.37
C ASP A 167 -37.71 -18.76 -11.32
N LEU A 168 -38.76 -18.58 -12.14
CA LEU A 168 -39.88 -19.52 -12.19
C LEU A 168 -39.48 -20.91 -12.72
N LEU A 169 -38.38 -21.04 -13.47
CA LEU A 169 -37.93 -22.34 -13.99
C LEU A 169 -37.31 -23.18 -12.86
N ASN A 170 -36.47 -22.55 -12.04
CA ASN A 170 -35.78 -23.21 -10.94
C ASN A 170 -36.58 -23.14 -9.62
N THR A 171 -37.68 -22.37 -9.59
CA THR A 171 -38.47 -22.08 -8.37
C THR A 171 -37.60 -21.52 -7.24
N GLN A 172 -36.61 -20.71 -7.59
CA GLN A 172 -35.66 -20.12 -6.66
C GLN A 172 -35.80 -18.61 -6.63
N THR A 173 -35.72 -18.06 -5.42
CA THR A 173 -35.61 -16.61 -5.24
C THR A 173 -34.22 -16.16 -5.68
N MET A 174 -34.09 -14.89 -6.00
CA MET A 174 -32.78 -14.31 -6.30
C MET A 174 -31.87 -14.32 -5.07
N ALA A 175 -32.42 -14.23 -3.85
CA ALA A 175 -31.64 -14.37 -2.62
C ALA A 175 -31.03 -15.78 -2.47
N ASP A 176 -31.83 -16.82 -2.75
CA ASP A 176 -31.37 -18.21 -2.75
C ASP A 176 -30.32 -18.45 -3.85
N ALA A 177 -30.55 -17.91 -5.05
CA ALA A 177 -29.59 -17.97 -6.15
C ALA A 177 -28.25 -17.26 -5.83
N VAL A 178 -28.27 -16.12 -5.13
CA VAL A 178 -27.04 -15.42 -4.71
C VAL A 178 -26.30 -16.20 -3.64
N CYS A 179 -27.00 -16.69 -2.61
CA CYS A 179 -26.39 -17.46 -1.53
C CYS A 179 -25.89 -18.85 -1.98
N SER A 180 -26.45 -19.40 -3.05
CA SER A 180 -25.96 -20.62 -3.71
C SER A 180 -24.88 -20.37 -4.76
N GLY A 181 -24.50 -19.11 -5.02
CA GLY A 181 -23.45 -18.75 -5.98
C GLY A 181 -23.84 -18.87 -7.46
N GLN A 182 -25.14 -18.91 -7.78
CA GLN A 182 -25.62 -19.17 -9.14
C GLN A 182 -25.90 -17.92 -10.00
N LYS A 183 -26.20 -16.75 -9.40
CA LYS A 183 -26.54 -15.53 -10.16
C LYS A 183 -25.85 -14.27 -9.61
N LEU A 184 -25.43 -13.39 -10.53
CA LEU A 184 -24.91 -12.05 -10.25
C LEU A 184 -25.97 -10.94 -10.48
N SER A 185 -26.17 -10.12 -9.46
CA SER A 185 -26.93 -8.86 -9.38
C SER A 185 -26.00 -7.68 -9.06
N SER A 186 -26.50 -6.45 -8.98
CA SER A 186 -25.71 -5.29 -8.55
C SER A 186 -25.26 -5.35 -7.08
N LEU A 187 -26.06 -5.95 -6.18
CA LEU A 187 -25.58 -6.34 -4.83
C LEU A 187 -24.52 -7.46 -4.93
N THR A 188 -24.48 -8.15 -6.05
CA THR A 188 -23.51 -9.20 -6.35
C THR A 188 -22.21 -8.69 -6.95
N THR A 189 -22.00 -7.39 -7.18
CA THR A 189 -20.61 -6.95 -7.41
C THR A 189 -19.84 -7.08 -6.10
N LEU A 190 -20.34 -6.52 -5.00
CA LEU A 190 -19.72 -6.68 -3.68
C LEU A 190 -19.70 -8.15 -3.22
N TYR A 191 -20.83 -8.86 -3.34
CA TYR A 191 -20.87 -10.28 -2.96
C TYR A 191 -20.05 -11.15 -3.92
N GLY A 192 -19.94 -10.78 -5.20
CA GLY A 192 -19.09 -11.44 -6.19
C GLY A 192 -17.62 -11.30 -5.81
N ASP A 193 -17.18 -10.08 -5.52
CA ASP A 193 -15.81 -9.80 -5.03
C ASP A 193 -15.51 -10.61 -3.76
N ILE A 194 -16.47 -10.70 -2.83
CA ILE A 194 -16.36 -11.51 -1.61
C ILE A 194 -16.29 -13.01 -1.93
N SER A 195 -17.15 -13.50 -2.83
CA SER A 195 -17.22 -14.90 -3.23
C SER A 195 -15.94 -15.33 -3.94
N ASP A 196 -15.41 -14.48 -4.82
CA ASP A 196 -14.15 -14.66 -5.52
C ASP A 196 -12.98 -14.64 -4.52
N TYR A 197 -13.01 -13.72 -3.55
CA TYR A 197 -12.02 -13.67 -2.47
C TYR A 197 -12.03 -14.96 -1.63
N LEU A 198 -13.21 -15.48 -1.28
CA LEU A 198 -13.38 -16.72 -0.53
C LEU A 198 -13.20 -17.99 -1.36
N ASN A 199 -13.14 -17.88 -2.69
CA ASN A 199 -13.12 -19.02 -3.61
C ASN A 199 -14.31 -19.98 -3.39
N LEU A 200 -15.52 -19.43 -3.19
CA LEU A 200 -16.75 -20.23 -3.02
C LEU A 200 -17.21 -20.88 -4.32
N GLY A 201 -16.90 -20.26 -5.46
CA GLY A 201 -17.01 -20.90 -6.77
C GLY A 201 -15.77 -21.74 -7.04
N ASN A 202 -15.93 -22.93 -7.60
CA ASN A 202 -14.82 -23.76 -8.14
C ASN A 202 -14.11 -23.09 -9.34
N SER A 203 -14.18 -21.77 -9.48
CA SER A 203 -13.56 -20.97 -10.51
C SER A 203 -12.05 -20.90 -10.25
N SER A 204 -11.30 -21.70 -10.98
CA SER A 204 -9.84 -21.60 -11.02
C SER A 204 -9.42 -20.24 -11.57
N PHE A 205 -9.00 -19.32 -10.70
CA PHE A 205 -8.38 -18.06 -11.14
C PHE A 205 -7.08 -18.38 -11.89
N MET A 206 -6.99 -17.97 -13.15
CA MET A 206 -5.86 -18.22 -14.07
C MET A 206 -5.53 -19.71 -14.32
N GLY A 207 -6.49 -20.61 -14.15
CA GLY A 207 -6.29 -22.05 -14.38
C GLY A 207 -5.49 -22.77 -13.29
N LEU A 208 -5.06 -22.06 -12.24
CA LEU A 208 -4.52 -22.68 -11.04
C LEU A 208 -5.70 -23.03 -10.11
N PRO A 209 -5.98 -24.33 -9.88
CA PRO A 209 -7.01 -24.72 -8.95
C PRO A 209 -6.62 -24.28 -7.53
N GLY A 210 -7.37 -23.35 -6.95
CA GLY A 210 -7.31 -23.03 -5.52
C GLY A 210 -6.44 -21.83 -5.10
N THR A 211 -6.15 -20.85 -5.96
CA THR A 211 -5.57 -19.57 -5.53
C THR A 211 -6.64 -18.73 -4.82
N GLN A 212 -6.75 -18.93 -3.51
CA GLN A 212 -7.70 -18.23 -2.63
C GLN A 212 -7.33 -16.72 -2.55
N GLY A 213 -8.29 -15.80 -2.49
CA GLY A 213 -8.04 -14.35 -2.56
C GLY A 213 -7.04 -13.82 -1.51
N TRP A 214 -6.95 -14.48 -0.35
CA TRP A 214 -5.94 -14.17 0.67
C TRP A 214 -4.50 -14.39 0.19
N SER A 215 -4.26 -15.28 -0.78
CA SER A 215 -2.91 -15.51 -1.32
C SER A 215 -2.44 -14.33 -2.18
N VAL A 216 -3.35 -13.70 -2.94
CA VAL A 216 -3.05 -12.45 -3.66
C VAL A 216 -2.86 -11.29 -2.67
N ALA A 217 -3.68 -11.22 -1.60
CA ALA A 217 -3.48 -10.25 -0.53
C ALA A 217 -2.09 -10.40 0.14
N LEU A 218 -1.67 -11.63 0.44
CA LEU A 218 -0.34 -11.91 0.98
C LEU A 218 0.78 -11.52 0.01
N LEU A 219 0.60 -11.75 -1.29
CA LEU A 219 1.57 -11.35 -2.30
C LEU A 219 1.69 -9.82 -2.36
N GLY A 220 0.57 -9.09 -2.37
CA GLY A 220 0.56 -7.63 -2.31
C GLY A 220 1.25 -7.09 -1.05
N MET A 221 0.95 -7.68 0.10
CA MET A 221 1.62 -7.34 1.36
C MET A 221 3.13 -7.66 1.32
N LEU A 222 3.54 -8.78 0.73
CA LEU A 222 4.96 -9.14 0.60
C LEU A 222 5.70 -8.14 -0.28
N ILE A 223 5.15 -7.79 -1.45
CA ILE A 223 5.75 -6.80 -2.36
C ILE A 223 5.91 -5.46 -1.62
N TRP A 224 4.86 -5.03 -0.90
CA TRP A 224 4.90 -3.81 -0.12
C TRP A 224 5.95 -3.84 1.00
N ILE A 225 6.05 -4.95 1.76
CA ILE A 225 7.07 -5.12 2.81
C ILE A 225 8.48 -5.11 2.21
N LEU A 226 8.69 -5.76 1.07
CA LEU A 226 9.99 -5.77 0.39
C LEU A 226 10.39 -4.35 -0.03
N SER A 227 9.46 -3.60 -0.64
CA SER A 227 9.68 -2.20 -1.02
C SER A 227 9.99 -1.31 0.19
N MET A 228 9.23 -1.42 1.28
CA MET A 228 9.51 -0.63 2.50
C MET A 228 10.79 -1.08 3.22
N SER A 229 11.19 -2.34 3.08
CA SER A 229 12.42 -2.85 3.68
C SER A 229 13.67 -2.22 3.07
N THR A 230 13.66 -1.87 1.77
CA THR A 230 14.80 -1.20 1.14
C THR A 230 14.96 0.21 1.67
N GLU A 231 13.85 0.93 1.85
CA GLU A 231 13.84 2.30 2.39
C GLU A 231 14.29 2.37 3.86
N ILE A 232 13.78 1.46 4.70
CA ILE A 232 14.20 1.36 6.10
C ILE A 232 15.68 1.00 6.18
N ARG A 233 16.14 0.03 5.39
CA ARG A 233 17.55 -0.37 5.36
C ARG A 233 18.45 0.80 4.98
N ARG A 234 18.14 1.50 3.89
CA ARG A 234 18.91 2.66 3.42
C ARG A 234 18.98 3.75 4.50
N THR A 235 17.85 4.04 5.16
CA THR A 235 17.81 5.02 6.26
C THR A 235 18.68 4.59 7.44
N LEU A 236 18.71 3.29 7.78
CA LEU A 236 19.56 2.76 8.85
C LEU A 236 21.04 2.76 8.46
N GLU A 237 21.39 2.46 7.20
CA GLU A 237 22.76 2.53 6.67
C GLU A 237 23.28 3.97 6.68
N LEU A 238 22.46 4.95 6.32
CA LEU A 238 22.80 6.37 6.45
C LEU A 238 22.95 6.76 7.92
N ALA A 239 22.08 6.28 8.81
CA ALA A 239 22.17 6.55 10.24
C ALA A 239 23.44 5.95 10.87
N THR A 240 23.80 4.72 10.51
CA THR A 240 25.06 4.12 10.96
C THR A 240 26.25 4.89 10.39
N ALA A 241 26.26 5.24 9.09
CA ALA A 241 27.33 6.06 8.52
C ALA A 241 27.53 7.38 9.30
N VAL A 242 26.45 8.11 9.59
CA VAL A 242 26.50 9.37 10.36
C VAL A 242 27.01 9.16 11.79
N LEU A 243 26.60 8.08 12.45
CA LEU A 243 27.04 7.75 13.81
C LEU A 243 28.52 7.36 13.87
N TRP A 244 28.99 6.59 12.88
CA TRP A 244 30.35 6.04 12.81
C TRP A 244 31.41 7.04 12.39
N LEU A 245 31.03 8.14 11.71
CA LEU A 245 31.98 9.21 11.36
C LEU A 245 32.74 9.69 12.61
N PRO A 246 34.01 10.08 12.54
CA PRO A 246 34.70 10.68 13.68
C PRO A 246 34.12 12.05 14.06
N GLY A 247 33.94 12.27 15.37
CA GLY A 247 33.40 13.52 15.93
C GLY A 247 34.49 14.54 16.24
N THR A 248 34.40 15.75 15.68
CA THR A 248 35.35 16.84 15.98
C THR A 248 34.75 17.82 17.00
N ARG A 249 35.48 18.11 18.10
CA ARG A 249 35.02 19.05 19.15
C ARG A 249 35.24 20.52 18.79
N LEU A 250 36.25 20.83 17.97
CA LEU A 250 36.60 22.18 17.54
C LEU A 250 36.30 22.33 16.05
N GLY A 251 35.04 22.66 15.72
CA GLY A 251 34.55 23.42 14.55
C GLY A 251 35.01 23.13 13.11
N ASN A 252 36.09 22.41 12.89
CA ASN A 252 36.69 22.15 11.60
C ASN A 252 36.02 20.91 11.01
N ILE A 253 34.87 21.16 10.37
CA ILE A 253 34.26 20.20 9.46
C ILE A 253 35.21 20.09 8.27
N HIS A 254 35.60 18.86 7.95
CA HIS A 254 36.48 18.58 6.85
C HIS A 254 35.70 17.75 5.85
N VAL A 255 35.27 18.43 4.79
CA VAL A 255 34.87 17.79 3.55
C VAL A 255 36.10 17.83 2.67
N ASP A 256 36.52 16.68 2.18
CA ASP A 256 37.63 16.55 1.24
C ASP A 256 37.04 16.43 -0.16
N ARG A 257 37.72 17.02 -1.15
CA ARG A 257 37.34 16.94 -2.56
C ARG A 257 38.44 16.14 -3.20
N ASP A 258 38.08 14.93 -3.60
CA ASP A 258 38.96 14.16 -4.42
C ASP A 258 39.02 14.82 -5.81
N ARG A 259 40.22 15.27 -6.19
CA ARG A 259 40.43 15.96 -7.47
C ARG A 259 40.46 14.99 -8.64
N ALA A 260 40.71 13.70 -8.40
CA ALA A 260 40.76 12.71 -9.46
C ALA A 260 39.36 12.40 -9.99
N GLU A 261 38.40 12.19 -9.07
CA GLU A 261 37.05 11.73 -9.41
C GLU A 261 35.98 12.83 -9.35
N ASP A 262 36.35 14.04 -8.90
CA ASP A 262 35.41 15.15 -8.64
C ASP A 262 34.30 14.80 -7.63
N ILE A 263 34.66 14.01 -6.61
CA ILE A 263 33.79 13.53 -5.55
C ILE A 263 34.06 14.30 -4.25
N TYR A 264 32.99 14.70 -3.58
CA TYR A 264 33.01 15.27 -2.24
C TYR A 264 32.90 14.15 -1.21
N VAL A 265 33.89 14.05 -0.35
CA VAL A 265 34.01 13.00 0.65
C VAL A 265 33.85 13.62 2.03
N ILE A 266 32.80 13.21 2.74
CA ILE A 266 32.53 13.71 4.10
C ILE A 266 33.34 12.86 5.09
N SER A 267 34.45 13.41 5.58
CA SER A 267 35.38 12.71 6.49
C SER A 267 35.07 12.93 7.97
N ARG A 268 34.59 14.12 8.36
CA ARG A 268 34.39 14.50 9.77
C ARG A 268 33.15 15.36 9.99
N LEU A 269 32.39 15.07 11.05
CA LEU A 269 31.21 15.85 11.46
C LEU A 269 31.33 16.33 12.91
N SER A 270 30.80 17.51 13.20
CA SER A 270 30.66 17.97 14.59
C SER A 270 29.55 17.20 15.31
N VAL A 271 29.67 17.05 16.64
CA VAL A 271 28.66 16.31 17.44
C VAL A 271 27.26 16.93 17.33
N ALA A 272 27.18 18.26 17.30
CA ALA A 272 25.92 18.98 17.13
C ALA A 272 25.26 18.71 15.78
N GLN A 273 26.05 18.62 14.70
CA GLN A 273 25.53 18.30 13.37
C GLN A 273 25.10 16.85 13.24
N LYS A 274 25.84 15.91 13.83
CA LYS A 274 25.40 14.51 13.88
C LYS A 274 24.07 14.37 14.60
N ALA A 275 23.93 15.01 15.76
CA ALA A 275 22.67 15.04 16.48
C ALA A 275 21.57 15.70 15.63
N GLY A 276 21.87 16.82 14.97
CA GLY A 276 20.94 17.49 14.04
C GLY A 276 20.48 16.58 12.90
N GLN A 277 21.39 15.96 12.15
CA GLN A 277 21.08 15.03 11.06
C GLN A 277 20.29 13.81 11.57
N LEU A 278 20.67 13.24 12.71
CA LEU A 278 19.97 12.09 13.28
C LEU A 278 18.54 12.45 13.71
N PHE A 279 18.35 13.54 14.48
CA PHE A 279 17.05 13.87 15.07
C PHE A 279 16.13 14.67 14.15
N LEU A 280 16.66 15.49 13.24
CA LEU A 280 15.85 16.36 12.36
C LEU A 280 15.64 15.77 10.97
N VAL A 281 16.46 14.81 10.53
CA VAL A 281 16.38 14.23 9.18
C VAL A 281 16.07 12.73 9.26
N LEU A 282 16.97 11.94 9.82
CA LEU A 282 16.91 10.48 9.72
C LEU A 282 15.82 9.86 10.61
N LEU A 283 15.63 10.38 11.82
CA LEU A 283 14.58 9.89 12.74
C LEU A 283 13.17 10.16 12.20
N PRO A 284 12.82 11.38 11.74
CA PRO A 284 11.54 11.63 11.08
C PRO A 284 11.32 10.75 9.84
N ARG A 285 12.34 10.59 8.97
CA ARG A 285 12.27 9.69 7.81
C ARG A 285 11.92 8.26 8.22
N LEU A 286 12.61 7.73 9.24
CA LEU A 286 12.35 6.39 9.76
C LEU A 286 10.94 6.25 10.35
N ILE A 287 10.46 7.25 11.10
CA ILE A 287 9.10 7.26 11.67
C ILE A 287 8.07 7.23 10.54
N ILE A 288 8.22 8.08 9.53
CA ILE A 288 7.31 8.12 8.37
C ILE A 288 7.32 6.78 7.63
N ALA A 289 8.50 6.20 7.38
CA ALA A 289 8.62 4.90 6.73
C ALA A 289 7.89 3.79 7.53
N VAL A 290 8.07 3.74 8.86
CA VAL A 290 7.38 2.74 9.70
C VAL A 290 5.86 2.96 9.71
N LEU A 291 5.39 4.20 9.79
CA LEU A 291 3.96 4.53 9.71
C LEU A 291 3.38 4.12 8.36
N LEU A 292 4.06 4.44 7.26
CA LEU A 292 3.61 4.10 5.91
C LEU A 292 3.58 2.59 5.70
N LEU A 293 4.57 1.85 6.21
CA LEU A 293 4.54 0.38 6.22
C LEU A 293 3.29 -0.14 6.94
N PHE A 294 3.02 0.35 8.16
CA PHE A 294 1.87 -0.11 8.96
C PHE A 294 0.52 0.20 8.30
N TYR A 295 0.30 1.46 7.88
CA TYR A 295 -0.96 1.87 7.26
C TYR A 295 -1.14 1.27 5.85
N GLY A 296 -0.06 1.10 5.08
CA GLY A 296 -0.09 0.43 3.79
C GLY A 296 -0.48 -1.04 3.91
N LEU A 297 0.05 -1.78 4.90
CA LEU A 297 -0.38 -3.15 5.18
C LEU A 297 -1.85 -3.24 5.56
N LYS A 298 -2.32 -2.34 6.43
CA LYS A 298 -3.72 -2.27 6.83
C LYS A 298 -4.63 -1.98 5.63
N TRP A 299 -4.24 -1.07 4.74
CA TRP A 299 -5.02 -0.73 3.56
C TRP A 299 -5.09 -1.90 2.57
N LEU A 300 -3.95 -2.54 2.26
CA LEU A 300 -3.91 -3.72 1.40
C LEU A 300 -4.79 -4.85 1.96
N ALA A 301 -4.73 -5.07 3.27
CA ALA A 301 -5.54 -6.11 3.91
C ALA A 301 -7.04 -5.77 4.02
N ASN A 302 -7.43 -4.51 3.85
CA ASN A 302 -8.85 -4.11 3.81
C ASN A 302 -9.44 -4.09 2.39
N THR A 303 -8.65 -4.41 1.37
CA THR A 303 -9.12 -4.40 -0.02
C THR A 303 -9.80 -5.74 -0.35
N LEU A 304 -11.10 -5.71 -0.66
CA LEU A 304 -11.89 -6.92 -0.96
C LEU A 304 -11.69 -7.40 -2.40
N ASN A 305 -11.58 -6.47 -3.35
CA ASN A 305 -11.43 -6.81 -4.76
C ASN A 305 -9.98 -7.19 -5.06
N VAL A 306 -9.77 -8.41 -5.55
CA VAL A 306 -8.44 -8.96 -5.83
C VAL A 306 -7.68 -8.14 -6.88
N GLY A 307 -8.38 -7.58 -7.89
CA GLY A 307 -7.78 -6.73 -8.91
C GLY A 307 -7.25 -5.41 -8.32
N ASP A 308 -7.98 -4.87 -7.35
CA ASP A 308 -7.61 -3.61 -6.69
C ASP A 308 -6.42 -3.78 -5.75
N ILE A 309 -6.13 -4.97 -5.22
CA ILE A 309 -4.99 -5.21 -4.32
C ILE A 309 -3.66 -4.82 -5.00
N ILE A 310 -3.47 -5.23 -6.25
CA ILE A 310 -2.24 -4.94 -7.00
C ILE A 310 -2.17 -3.44 -7.33
N LEU A 311 -3.29 -2.85 -7.78
CA LEU A 311 -3.37 -1.42 -8.08
C LEU A 311 -3.09 -0.56 -6.83
N ASN A 312 -3.62 -0.96 -5.67
CA ASN A 312 -3.37 -0.29 -4.40
C ASN A 312 -1.92 -0.43 -3.94
N ALA A 313 -1.27 -1.59 -4.17
CA ALA A 313 0.15 -1.76 -3.91
C ALA A 313 1.01 -0.85 -4.80
N CYS A 314 0.68 -0.71 -6.09
CA CYS A 314 1.35 0.22 -6.99
C CYS A 314 1.13 1.69 -6.58
N ALA A 315 -0.07 2.05 -6.15
CA ALA A 315 -0.37 3.39 -5.67
C ALA A 315 0.44 3.74 -4.40
N LEU A 316 0.63 2.78 -3.49
CA LEU A 316 1.49 2.95 -2.32
C LEU A 316 2.96 3.20 -2.70
N GLU A 317 3.46 2.60 -3.78
CA GLU A 317 4.81 2.86 -4.28
C GLU A 317 4.96 4.32 -4.77
N ILE A 318 3.94 4.87 -5.42
CA ILE A 318 3.93 6.29 -5.83
C ILE A 318 3.97 7.20 -4.59
N VAL A 319 3.21 6.85 -3.55
CA VAL A 319 3.19 7.60 -2.29
C VAL A 319 4.55 7.56 -1.59
N LYS A 320 5.23 6.42 -1.63
CA LYS A 320 6.58 6.25 -1.06
C LYS A 320 7.60 7.17 -1.73
N ASN A 321 7.59 7.27 -3.07
CA ASN A 321 8.60 8.03 -3.84
C ASN A 321 8.26 9.51 -4.05
N ILE A 322 7.29 10.05 -3.31
CA ILE A 322 6.85 11.45 -3.46
C ILE A 322 7.97 12.46 -3.14
N ASP A 323 8.90 12.10 -2.27
CA ASP A 323 10.04 12.91 -1.87
C ASP A 323 11.09 13.04 -2.98
N GLU A 324 11.28 11.97 -3.77
CA GLU A 324 12.10 11.99 -4.99
C GLU A 324 11.49 12.94 -6.02
N TYR A 325 10.17 12.82 -6.28
CA TYR A 325 9.47 13.72 -7.21
C TYR A 325 9.50 15.18 -6.75
N LEU A 326 9.36 15.43 -5.45
CA LEU A 326 9.43 16.78 -4.91
C LEU A 326 10.84 17.37 -5.03
N PHE A 327 11.87 16.57 -4.79
CA PHE A 327 13.27 16.94 -5.01
C PHE A 327 13.52 17.25 -6.48
N ASP A 328 13.08 16.39 -7.40
CA ASP A 328 13.26 16.57 -8.83
C ASP A 328 12.47 17.74 -9.42
N ALA A 329 11.37 18.16 -8.80
CA ALA A 329 10.64 19.34 -9.24
C ALA A 329 11.31 20.65 -8.80
N ILE A 330 11.88 20.69 -7.61
CA ILE A 330 12.28 21.94 -6.94
C ILE A 330 13.79 22.17 -6.99
N MET A 331 14.60 21.11 -6.94
CA MET A 331 16.03 21.25 -6.71
C MET A 331 16.79 21.69 -7.98
N PRO A 332 17.62 22.77 -7.90
CA PRO A 332 18.43 23.21 -9.04
C PRO A 332 19.46 22.15 -9.43
N HIS A 333 19.73 22.06 -10.73
CA HIS A 333 20.63 21.07 -11.33
C HIS A 333 22.02 21.03 -10.67
N GLN A 334 22.58 22.20 -10.31
CA GLN A 334 23.89 22.29 -9.64
C GLN A 334 23.93 21.51 -8.32
N LEU A 335 22.86 21.57 -7.53
CA LEU A 335 22.82 20.86 -6.24
C LEU A 335 22.63 19.36 -6.43
N ARG A 336 22.00 18.93 -7.54
CA ARG A 336 21.93 17.50 -7.90
C ARG A 336 23.30 16.93 -8.20
N ILE A 337 24.13 17.65 -8.96
CA ILE A 337 25.52 17.26 -9.23
C ILE A 337 26.33 17.17 -7.94
N VAL A 338 26.19 18.16 -7.05
CA VAL A 338 26.87 18.14 -5.75
C VAL A 338 26.42 16.93 -4.93
N LEU A 339 25.11 16.66 -4.88
CA LEU A 339 24.55 15.55 -4.11
C LEU A 339 24.98 14.18 -4.67
N SER A 340 24.89 13.98 -5.99
CA SER A 340 25.32 12.74 -6.66
C SER A 340 26.81 12.47 -6.50
N ASN A 341 27.61 13.53 -6.41
CA ASN A 341 29.05 13.44 -6.22
C ASN A 341 29.44 13.47 -4.74
N THR A 342 28.50 13.47 -3.79
CA THR A 342 28.82 13.44 -2.35
C THR A 342 28.70 12.05 -1.78
N ARG A 343 29.74 11.59 -1.08
CA ARG A 343 29.80 10.29 -0.41
C ARG A 343 30.21 10.42 1.05
N TYR A 344 29.67 9.55 1.90
CA TYR A 344 30.14 9.40 3.27
C TYR A 344 31.32 8.44 3.32
N LEU A 345 32.44 8.89 3.90
CA LEU A 345 33.58 8.02 4.16
C LEU A 345 33.45 7.40 5.54
N TYR A 346 33.17 6.11 5.58
CA TYR A 346 33.30 5.34 6.80
C TYR A 346 34.74 4.79 6.83
N GLU A 347 35.66 5.52 7.49
CA GLU A 347 37.04 5.04 7.66
C GLU A 347 37.02 3.85 8.64
N VAL A 348 36.96 2.64 8.10
CA VAL A 348 37.06 1.43 8.91
C VAL A 348 38.54 1.21 9.18
N LYS A 349 39.03 1.76 10.28
CA LYS A 349 40.40 1.54 10.75
C LYS A 349 40.56 0.09 11.19
N PHE A 350 40.79 -0.82 10.26
CA PHE A 350 41.33 -2.12 10.61
C PHE A 350 42.57 -2.38 9.77
N GLU A 351 43.69 -2.33 10.47
CA GLU A 351 44.95 -2.89 10.06
C GLU A 351 44.79 -4.43 9.92
N ASP A 352 44.82 -4.91 8.68
CA ASP A 352 45.04 -6.29 8.20
C ASP A 352 44.15 -7.47 8.68
N GLN A 353 43.27 -7.32 9.67
CA GLN A 353 42.47 -8.44 10.21
C GLN A 353 40.99 -8.50 9.77
N GLN A 354 40.54 -7.63 8.86
CA GLN A 354 39.11 -7.35 8.68
C GLN A 354 38.41 -8.09 7.52
N GLU A 355 39.12 -8.60 6.52
CA GLU A 355 38.48 -9.27 5.38
C GLU A 355 37.66 -10.50 5.79
N SER A 356 38.06 -11.19 6.87
CA SER A 356 37.32 -12.33 7.41
C SER A 356 36.05 -11.90 8.17
N VAL A 357 36.11 -10.83 8.96
CA VAL A 357 34.99 -10.37 9.81
C VAL A 357 33.88 -9.74 8.97
N GLN A 358 34.22 -8.99 7.92
CA GLN A 358 33.22 -8.33 7.08
C GLN A 358 32.40 -9.33 6.25
N ARG A 359 33.05 -10.41 5.78
CA ARG A 359 32.38 -11.49 5.02
C ARG A 359 31.40 -12.28 5.88
N GLU A 360 31.74 -12.53 7.15
CA GLU A 360 30.84 -13.20 8.10
C GLU A 360 29.67 -12.31 8.55
N GLY A 361 29.91 -11.00 8.72
CA GLY A 361 28.87 -10.05 9.13
C GLY A 361 27.73 -9.88 8.11
N SER A 362 28.03 -9.97 6.81
CA SER A 362 27.04 -9.81 5.73
C SER A 362 25.92 -10.85 5.80
N HIS A 363 26.27 -12.12 6.09
CA HIS A 363 25.29 -13.19 6.20
C HIS A 363 24.35 -13.00 7.39
N CYS A 364 24.86 -12.52 8.54
CA CYS A 364 24.04 -12.25 9.72
C CYS A 364 22.97 -11.18 9.42
N TRP A 365 23.35 -10.08 8.75
CA TRP A 365 22.42 -9.03 8.35
C TRP A 365 21.36 -9.51 7.38
N ALA A 366 21.72 -10.36 6.42
CA ALA A 366 20.76 -10.98 5.51
C ALA A 366 19.72 -11.83 6.27
N VAL A 367 20.16 -12.62 7.26
CA VAL A 367 19.27 -13.43 8.11
C VAL A 367 18.36 -12.54 8.93
N VAL A 368 18.88 -11.49 9.58
CA VAL A 368 18.07 -10.51 10.34
C VAL A 368 16.99 -9.89 9.44
N ARG A 369 17.34 -9.55 8.20
CA ARG A 369 16.39 -8.99 7.22
C ARG A 369 15.31 -9.99 6.82
N ILE A 370 15.67 -11.24 6.53
CA ILE A 370 14.70 -12.30 6.19
C ILE A 370 13.76 -12.55 7.38
N VAL A 371 14.29 -12.59 8.60
CA VAL A 371 13.49 -12.74 9.83
C VAL A 371 12.56 -11.54 10.01
N PHE A 372 13.04 -10.31 9.78
CA PHE A 372 12.20 -9.11 9.84
C PHE A 372 11.05 -9.18 8.84
N ILE A 373 11.33 -9.42 7.56
CA ILE A 373 10.31 -9.54 6.50
C ILE A 373 9.29 -10.64 6.85
N GLY A 374 9.78 -11.83 7.24
CA GLY A 374 8.94 -12.95 7.64
C GLY A 374 8.07 -12.63 8.85
N SER A 375 8.61 -11.91 9.84
CA SER A 375 7.87 -11.52 11.06
C SER A 375 6.78 -10.50 10.78
N VAL A 376 7.05 -9.50 9.93
CA VAL A 376 6.06 -8.49 9.53
C VAL A 376 4.97 -9.11 8.67
N LEU A 377 5.34 -10.00 7.74
CA LEU A 377 4.37 -10.72 6.91
C LEU A 377 3.50 -11.66 7.75
N ALA A 378 4.10 -12.43 8.65
CA ALA A 378 3.36 -13.29 9.58
C ALA A 378 2.45 -12.45 10.49
N GLY A 379 2.93 -11.33 11.02
CA GLY A 379 2.13 -10.40 11.80
C GLY A 379 0.94 -9.85 11.01
N GLY A 380 1.16 -9.42 9.77
CA GLY A 380 0.10 -8.96 8.87
C GLY A 380 -0.92 -10.06 8.57
N TYR A 381 -0.45 -11.29 8.28
CA TYR A 381 -1.31 -12.45 8.10
C TYR A 381 -2.16 -12.73 9.34
N PHE A 382 -1.54 -12.96 10.50
CA PHE A 382 -2.27 -13.34 11.72
C PHE A 382 -3.16 -12.23 12.27
N HIS A 383 -2.83 -10.96 12.05
CA HIS A 383 -3.61 -9.84 12.57
C HIS A 383 -4.73 -9.41 11.62
N TYR A 384 -4.45 -9.22 10.33
CA TYR A 384 -5.41 -8.62 9.40
C TYR A 384 -6.27 -9.66 8.67
N VAL A 385 -5.70 -10.78 8.23
CA VAL A 385 -6.44 -11.74 7.38
C VAL A 385 -7.59 -12.42 8.16
N PRO A 386 -7.41 -12.92 9.40
CA PRO A 386 -8.52 -13.46 10.19
C PRO A 386 -9.60 -12.42 10.51
N VAL A 387 -9.21 -11.16 10.75
CA VAL A 387 -10.17 -10.08 11.03
C VAL A 387 -11.03 -9.81 9.81
N LEU A 388 -10.43 -9.71 8.63
CA LEU A 388 -11.17 -9.55 7.38
C LEU A 388 -12.07 -10.77 7.13
N HIS A 389 -11.52 -11.98 7.27
CA HIS A 389 -12.28 -13.22 7.07
C HIS A 389 -13.50 -13.28 7.98
N GLY A 390 -13.36 -12.95 9.27
CA GLY A 390 -14.46 -12.89 10.22
C GLY A 390 -15.54 -11.87 9.81
N LYS A 391 -15.15 -10.68 9.36
CA LYS A 391 -16.11 -9.68 8.87
C LYS A 391 -16.86 -10.14 7.63
N ILE A 392 -16.16 -10.82 6.72
CA ILE A 392 -16.74 -11.39 5.51
C ILE A 392 -17.73 -12.50 5.87
N THR A 393 -17.37 -13.43 6.75
CA THR A 393 -18.27 -14.51 7.19
C THR A 393 -19.50 -13.96 7.91
N ASP A 394 -19.31 -12.94 8.77
CA ASP A 394 -20.42 -12.25 9.43
C ASP A 394 -21.34 -11.61 8.39
N PHE A 395 -20.78 -10.90 7.40
CA PHE A 395 -21.54 -10.28 6.32
C PHE A 395 -22.32 -11.30 5.49
N GLN A 396 -21.70 -12.44 5.18
CA GLN A 396 -22.36 -13.56 4.52
C GLN A 396 -23.49 -14.11 5.37
N GLU A 397 -23.32 -14.25 6.69
CA GLU A 397 -24.39 -14.67 7.59
C GLU A 397 -25.53 -13.64 7.62
N TYR A 398 -25.25 -12.34 7.64
CA TYR A 398 -26.29 -11.29 7.55
C TYR A 398 -27.12 -11.39 6.27
N ILE A 399 -26.49 -11.68 5.12
CA ILE A 399 -27.19 -11.80 3.84
C ILE A 399 -27.88 -13.17 3.68
N CYS A 400 -27.26 -14.25 4.12
CA CYS A 400 -27.71 -15.61 3.81
C CYS A 400 -28.40 -16.35 4.96
N SER A 401 -28.52 -15.74 6.15
CA SER A 401 -29.26 -16.34 7.27
C SER A 401 -30.78 -16.35 7.04
N GLY A 402 -31.48 -17.26 7.72
CA GLY A 402 -32.93 -17.35 7.70
C GLY A 402 -33.51 -18.00 6.44
N SER A 403 -34.80 -17.79 6.18
CA SER A 403 -35.47 -18.34 5.01
C SER A 403 -35.06 -17.60 3.74
N LEU A 404 -34.42 -18.31 2.81
CA LEU A 404 -34.07 -17.78 1.49
C LEU A 404 -35.20 -17.99 0.46
N SER A 405 -36.10 -18.94 0.72
CA SER A 405 -37.12 -19.42 -0.23
C SER A 405 -38.42 -18.62 -0.26
N PHE A 406 -38.56 -17.52 0.47
CA PHE A 406 -39.81 -16.74 0.43
C PHE A 406 -39.76 -15.63 -0.60
N ALA A 407 -40.91 -15.30 -1.16
CA ALA A 407 -41.08 -14.12 -1.98
C ALA A 407 -42.25 -13.27 -1.52
N TRP A 408 -42.24 -11.99 -1.90
CA TRP A 408 -43.33 -11.08 -1.59
C TRP A 408 -43.77 -10.27 -2.81
N GLN A 409 -45.03 -9.85 -2.78
CA GLN A 409 -45.57 -8.83 -3.69
C GLN A 409 -46.60 -7.96 -2.97
N ILE A 410 -46.80 -6.74 -3.45
CA ILE A 410 -47.93 -5.90 -3.03
C ILE A 410 -49.14 -6.28 -3.87
N HIS A 411 -50.22 -6.67 -3.21
CA HIS A 411 -51.46 -7.01 -3.89
C HIS A 411 -52.08 -5.73 -4.52
N PRO A 412 -52.46 -5.75 -5.81
CA PRO A 412 -52.82 -4.52 -6.54
C PRO A 412 -54.04 -3.79 -5.98
N VAL A 413 -55.03 -4.54 -5.46
CA VAL A 413 -56.27 -3.96 -4.93
C VAL A 413 -56.15 -3.52 -3.47
N THR A 414 -55.73 -4.43 -2.58
CA THR A 414 -55.69 -4.19 -1.14
C THR A 414 -54.46 -3.41 -0.68
N GLN A 415 -53.44 -3.28 -1.52
CA GLN A 415 -52.13 -2.74 -1.16
C GLN A 415 -51.47 -3.49 0.01
N ALA A 416 -51.95 -4.70 0.33
CA ALA A 416 -51.36 -5.55 1.35
C ALA A 416 -50.13 -6.28 0.79
N ILE A 417 -49.10 -6.43 1.62
CA ILE A 417 -47.94 -7.25 1.29
C ILE A 417 -48.32 -8.72 1.50
N VAL A 418 -48.22 -9.51 0.44
CA VAL A 418 -48.47 -10.95 0.45
C VAL A 418 -47.13 -11.66 0.36
N PHE A 419 -46.89 -12.59 1.29
CA PHE A 419 -45.71 -13.44 1.32
C PHE A 419 -46.08 -14.86 0.87
N THR A 420 -45.22 -15.47 0.06
CA THR A 420 -45.36 -16.84 -0.42
C THR A 420 -44.05 -17.57 -0.19
N ASP A 421 -44.09 -18.75 0.42
CA ASP A 421 -42.92 -19.62 0.56
C ASP A 421 -42.82 -20.56 -0.66
N LEU A 422 -41.67 -20.59 -1.33
CA LEU A 422 -41.41 -21.43 -2.49
C LEU A 422 -40.98 -22.86 -2.11
N ASN A 423 -40.62 -23.12 -0.85
CA ASN A 423 -40.08 -24.41 -0.42
C ASN A 423 -41.12 -25.54 -0.28
N HIS A 424 -42.26 -25.43 -0.96
CA HIS A 424 -43.41 -26.32 -0.80
C HIS A 424 -43.20 -27.74 -1.34
N ARG A 425 -42.05 -28.04 -1.99
CA ARG A 425 -41.69 -29.41 -2.40
C ARG A 425 -41.50 -30.38 -1.23
N SER A 426 -41.38 -29.91 0.02
CA SER A 426 -41.34 -30.81 1.18
C SER A 426 -42.73 -31.22 1.72
N GLN A 427 -43.84 -30.66 1.21
CA GLN A 427 -45.19 -30.98 1.69
C GLN A 427 -46.01 -31.90 0.77
N GLU A 428 -45.47 -32.37 -0.37
CA GLU A 428 -46.17 -33.35 -1.22
C GLU A 428 -46.33 -34.75 -0.59
N ASN A 429 -45.82 -34.98 0.64
CA ASN A 429 -46.21 -36.13 1.47
C ASN A 429 -47.27 -35.81 2.55
N LYS A 430 -47.88 -34.63 2.52
CA LYS A 430 -49.09 -34.31 3.30
C LYS A 430 -50.23 -34.01 2.32
N SER A 431 -50.89 -35.08 1.90
CA SER A 431 -52.22 -35.16 1.28
C SER A 431 -52.88 -33.83 0.92
N ALA A 432 -52.93 -33.56 -0.38
CA ALA A 432 -53.43 -32.37 -1.07
C ALA A 432 -54.95 -32.09 -0.96
N VAL A 433 -55.56 -32.16 0.22
CA VAL A 433 -57.03 -31.99 0.36
C VAL A 433 -57.49 -30.82 1.25
N GLU A 434 -56.61 -30.11 1.96
CA GLU A 434 -57.07 -29.04 2.90
C GLU A 434 -56.72 -27.58 2.53
N LEU A 435 -56.03 -27.29 1.43
CA LEU A 435 -55.45 -25.94 1.20
C LEU A 435 -56.22 -24.99 0.26
N LEU A 436 -57.52 -25.19 0.07
CA LEU A 436 -58.35 -24.27 -0.74
C LEU A 436 -59.37 -23.42 0.04
N VAL A 437 -59.33 -23.39 1.38
CA VAL A 437 -60.20 -22.48 2.15
C VAL A 437 -59.45 -21.90 3.37
N TRP A 438 -58.76 -20.78 3.17
CA TRP A 438 -58.41 -19.88 4.28
C TRP A 438 -58.86 -18.44 4.00
N PRO A 439 -60.16 -18.11 4.10
CA PRO A 439 -60.58 -16.75 4.38
C PRO A 439 -60.49 -16.52 5.89
N ASN A 440 -59.79 -15.46 6.32
CA ASN A 440 -59.80 -14.90 7.68
C ASN A 440 -58.97 -15.58 8.80
N ARG A 441 -57.66 -15.76 8.60
CA ARG A 441 -56.71 -15.60 9.73
C ARG A 441 -55.74 -14.46 9.44
N MET A 442 -56.11 -13.26 9.89
CA MET A 442 -55.11 -12.24 10.22
C MET A 442 -54.17 -12.85 11.26
N ILE A 443 -52.91 -13.03 10.89
CA ILE A 443 -51.84 -13.28 11.84
C ILE A 443 -51.73 -12.02 12.69
N GLN A 444 -52.27 -12.05 13.91
CA GLN A 444 -51.95 -11.03 14.90
C GLN A 444 -50.44 -11.15 15.18
N ILE A 445 -49.70 -10.11 14.80
CA ILE A 445 -48.32 -9.92 15.25
C ILE A 445 -48.41 -9.60 16.74
N THR A 446 -48.40 -10.63 17.58
CA THR A 446 -48.21 -10.46 19.02
C THR A 446 -46.79 -9.98 19.27
N ASP A 447 -46.68 -8.74 19.72
CA ASP A 447 -45.47 -8.06 20.13
C ASP A 447 -44.78 -8.82 21.29
N HIS A 448 -43.78 -9.64 20.94
CA HIS A 448 -42.97 -10.40 21.90
C HIS A 448 -41.85 -9.55 22.55
N SER A 449 -41.80 -8.23 22.36
CA SER A 449 -40.75 -7.36 22.92
C SER A 449 -40.72 -7.28 24.45
N LYS A 450 -41.78 -7.70 25.15
CA LYS A 450 -41.85 -7.61 26.63
C LYS A 450 -41.26 -8.80 27.40
N GLN A 451 -40.90 -9.92 26.77
CA GLN A 451 -40.49 -11.13 27.51
C GLN A 451 -38.97 -11.41 27.52
N ARG A 452 -38.14 -10.55 26.91
CA ARG A 452 -36.67 -10.68 26.89
C ARG A 452 -35.91 -9.73 27.84
N GLN A 453 -36.59 -8.90 28.63
CA GLN A 453 -35.90 -8.00 29.58
C GLN A 453 -35.55 -8.62 30.96
N ASN A 454 -36.00 -9.84 31.28
CA ASN A 454 -35.79 -10.43 32.62
C ASN A 454 -34.74 -11.54 32.73
N THR A 455 -34.09 -11.98 31.65
CA THR A 455 -33.07 -13.05 31.73
C THR A 455 -31.61 -12.60 31.62
N ASN A 456 -31.32 -11.32 31.40
CA ASN A 456 -29.95 -10.81 31.26
C ASN A 456 -29.37 -10.09 32.50
N LYS A 457 -30.02 -10.20 33.67
CA LYS A 457 -29.51 -9.57 34.92
C LYS A 457 -28.61 -10.46 35.79
N THR A 458 -28.34 -11.72 35.42
CA THR A 458 -27.66 -12.67 36.33
C THR A 458 -26.32 -13.25 35.84
N THR A 459 -25.83 -12.86 34.66
CA THR A 459 -24.55 -13.39 34.10
C THR A 459 -23.53 -12.32 33.71
N SER A 460 -23.76 -11.05 34.06
CA SER A 460 -22.83 -9.93 33.79
C SER A 460 -21.86 -9.60 34.94
N LYS A 461 -21.82 -10.40 36.02
CA LYS A 461 -20.90 -10.16 37.16
C LYS A 461 -19.69 -11.11 37.28
N SER A 462 -19.46 -11.99 36.30
CA SER A 462 -18.37 -13.00 36.38
C SER A 462 -17.25 -12.87 35.33
N LEU A 463 -17.47 -12.13 34.23
CA LEU A 463 -16.49 -12.07 33.12
C LEU A 463 -15.68 -10.77 33.02
N HIS A 464 -16.01 -9.74 33.81
CA HIS A 464 -15.25 -8.48 33.83
C HIS A 464 -13.99 -8.49 34.71
N THR A 465 -13.76 -9.55 35.50
CA THR A 465 -12.61 -9.66 36.42
C THR A 465 -11.45 -10.50 35.86
N VAL A 466 -11.65 -11.21 34.74
CA VAL A 466 -10.64 -12.13 34.19
C VAL A 466 -9.80 -11.50 33.06
N ILE A 467 -10.30 -10.47 32.38
CA ILE A 467 -9.61 -9.87 31.22
C ILE A 467 -8.74 -8.65 31.58
N TRP A 468 -8.94 -8.03 32.74
CA TRP A 468 -8.14 -6.86 33.17
C TRP A 468 -6.83 -7.20 33.91
N ASN A 469 -6.57 -8.47 34.22
CA ASN A 469 -5.36 -8.88 34.96
C ASN A 469 -4.18 -9.38 34.09
N LYS A 470 -4.24 -9.25 32.75
CA LYS A 470 -3.19 -9.75 31.85
C LYS A 470 -2.46 -8.71 31.00
N LEU A 471 -2.71 -7.42 31.22
CA LEU A 471 -2.08 -6.31 30.48
C LEU A 471 -1.32 -5.31 31.38
N ARG A 472 -0.83 -5.76 32.53
CA ARG A 472 -0.06 -4.92 33.46
C ARG A 472 1.29 -5.52 33.85
N TRP A 473 2.10 -5.92 32.87
CA TRP A 473 3.54 -6.18 33.04
C TRP A 473 4.26 -5.91 31.71
N SER A 474 4.75 -4.69 31.54
CA SER A 474 5.97 -4.33 30.79
C SER A 474 6.02 -2.79 30.69
N SER A 475 6.30 -2.18 31.83
CA SER A 475 6.92 -0.86 31.93
C SER A 475 8.22 -1.04 32.69
#